data_AF-A0AAU7BS87-F1
#
_entry.id   AF-A0AAU7BS87-F1
#
_cell.length_a   1.000
_cell.length_b   1.000
_cell.length_c   1.000
_cell.angle_alpha   90.00
_cell.angle_beta   90.00
_cell.angle_gamma   90.00
#
_symmetry.space_group_name_H-M   'P 1'
#
loop_
_entity.id
_entity.type
_entity.pdbx_description
1 polymer ?
#
loop_
_entity_poly.entity_id
_entity_poly.type
_entity_poly.pdbx_seq_one_letter_code
_entity_poly.pdbx_strand_id
1 'polypeptide(L)'
;MDKPLFENKIVLSYIINLALAVTIFGILYKYRERFKSQIGFLFLAGSFVKFAVFFMVFYPLYKADNDISSLEFAAFFTPYAICLILETSSLVKWLNKMDF
;
A
#
# COMPACT_ATOMS: atom_id res chain seq x y z
N MET A 1 -19.63 22.47 -8.59
CA MET A 1 -18.38 23.23 -8.44
C MET A 1 -17.25 22.23 -8.54
N ASP A 2 -16.51 22.24 -9.65
CA ASP A 2 -15.35 21.40 -9.84
C ASP A 2 -14.26 21.80 -8.84
N LYS A 3 -13.98 20.93 -7.87
CA LYS A 3 -12.82 21.09 -6.98
C LYS A 3 -11.54 20.91 -7.80
N PRO A 4 -10.52 21.75 -7.63
CA PRO A 4 -9.27 21.65 -8.39
C PRO A 4 -8.63 20.26 -8.21
N LEU A 5 -8.05 19.72 -9.29
CA LEU A 5 -7.51 18.35 -9.37
C LEU A 5 -6.58 17.95 -8.19
N PHE A 6 -5.92 18.92 -7.56
CA PHE A 6 -4.95 18.71 -6.49
C PHE A 6 -5.53 18.80 -5.06
N GLU A 7 -6.81 19.16 -4.90
CA GLU A 7 -7.47 19.18 -3.58
C GLU A 7 -7.74 17.78 -3.02
N ASN A 8 -7.82 16.76 -3.88
CA ASN A 8 -8.12 15.36 -3.49
C ASN A 8 -6.94 14.66 -2.78
N LYS A 9 -5.97 15.41 -2.24
CA LYS A 9 -4.77 14.91 -1.53
C LYS A 9 -4.00 13.84 -2.31
N ILE A 10 -4.03 13.91 -3.65
CA ILE A 10 -3.43 12.91 -4.55
C ILE A 10 -1.93 12.79 -4.30
N VAL A 11 -1.22 13.92 -4.23
CA VAL A 11 0.24 13.95 -4.00
C VAL A 11 0.59 13.30 -2.65
N LEU A 12 -0.14 13.66 -1.59
CA LEU A 12 0.07 13.11 -0.25
C LEU A 12 -0.19 11.59 -0.22
N SER A 13 -1.27 11.16 -0.88
CA SER A 13 -1.63 9.76 -1.03
C SER A 13 -0.54 8.96 -1.73
N TYR A 14 0.00 9.46 -2.84
CA TYR A 14 1.05 8.80 -3.60
C TYR A 14 2.36 8.71 -2.81
N ILE A 15 2.76 9.79 -2.12
CA ILE A 15 3.97 9.81 -1.28
C ILE A 15 3.85 8.80 -0.14
N ILE A 16 2.71 8.78 0.58
CA ILE A 16 2.52 7.86 1.70
C ILE A 16 2.45 6.41 1.22
N ASN A 17 1.75 6.13 0.12
CA ASN A 17 1.72 4.78 -0.47
C ASN A 17 3.12 4.31 -0.87
N LEU A 18 3.92 5.18 -1.50
CA LEU A 18 5.29 4.86 -1.87
C LEU A 18 6.17 4.61 -0.65
N ALA A 19 6.10 5.48 0.37
CA ALA A 19 6.87 5.32 1.60
C ALA A 19 6.51 4.03 2.35
N LEU A 20 5.22 3.71 2.44
CA LEU A 20 4.73 2.45 3.01
C LEU A 20 5.22 1.25 2.23
N ALA A 21 5.15 1.30 0.90
CA ALA A 21 5.63 0.23 0.03
C ALA A 21 7.14 0.00 0.20
N VAL A 22 7.95 1.06 0.12
CA VAL A 22 9.41 0.96 0.33
C VAL A 22 9.73 0.42 1.72
N THR A 23 9.01 0.87 2.76
CA THR A 23 9.23 0.41 4.14
C THR A 23 8.89 -1.07 4.29
N ILE A 24 7.70 -1.48 3.85
CA ILE A 24 7.24 -2.87 3.98
C ILE A 24 8.08 -3.80 3.12
N PHE A 25 8.33 -3.44 1.86
CA PHE A 25 9.17 -4.23 0.97
C PHE A 25 10.63 -4.29 1.45
N GLY A 26 11.17 -3.20 2.00
CA GLY A 26 12.50 -3.15 2.60
C GLY A 26 12.64 -4.06 3.82
N ILE A 27 11.65 -4.06 4.71
CA ILE A 27 11.55 -5.01 5.83
C ILE A 27 11.47 -6.44 5.28
N LEU A 28 10.60 -6.68 4.31
CA LEU A 28 10.42 -8.01 3.72
C LEU A 28 11.71 -8.53 3.10
N TYR A 29 12.42 -7.70 2.34
CA TYR A 29 13.69 -8.03 1.71
C TYR A 29 14.77 -8.34 2.74
N LYS A 30 14.88 -7.51 3.80
CA LYS A 30 15.85 -7.73 4.88
C LYS A 30 15.62 -9.03 5.64
N TYR A 31 14.36 -9.39 5.86
CA TYR A 31 13.97 -10.56 6.64
C TYR A 31 13.67 -11.81 5.80
N ARG A 32 13.84 -11.74 4.47
CA ARG A 32 13.45 -12.81 3.53
C ARG A 32 14.14 -14.15 3.82
N GLU A 33 15.41 -14.11 4.21
CA GLU A 33 16.22 -15.33 4.42
C GLU A 33 15.98 -15.92 5.82
N ARG A 34 15.69 -15.06 6.81
CA ARG A 34 15.42 -15.47 8.19
C ARG A 34 14.02 -16.08 8.37
N PHE A 35 13.04 -15.60 7.61
CA PHE A 35 11.64 -16.03 7.70
C PHE A 35 11.12 -16.62 6.40
N LYS A 36 11.95 -17.39 5.69
CA LYS A 36 11.65 -17.98 4.36
C LYS A 36 10.25 -18.63 4.31
N SER A 37 9.90 -19.42 5.32
CA SER A 37 8.62 -20.12 5.43
C SER A 37 7.43 -19.23 5.80
N GLN A 38 7.68 -18.07 6.43
CA GLN A 38 6.64 -17.15 6.93
C GLN A 38 6.59 -15.82 6.16
N ILE A 39 7.39 -15.66 5.11
CA ILE A 39 7.51 -14.39 4.37
C ILE A 39 6.19 -13.97 3.73
N GLY A 40 5.36 -14.93 3.29
CA GLY A 40 4.00 -14.67 2.82
C GLY A 40 3.09 -14.10 3.93
N PHE A 41 3.24 -14.58 5.16
CA PHE A 41 2.49 -14.08 6.31
C PHE A 41 2.95 -12.68 6.72
N LEU A 42 4.25 -12.41 6.71
CA LEU A 42 4.82 -11.07 6.90
C LEU A 42 4.31 -10.07 5.85
N PHE A 43 4.22 -10.50 4.59
CA PHE A 43 3.66 -9.68 3.51
C PHE A 43 2.17 -9.38 3.71
N LEU A 44 1.39 -10.39 4.11
CA LEU A 44 -0.04 -10.22 4.39
C LEU A 44 -0.26 -9.25 5.56
N ALA A 45 0.51 -9.41 6.64
CA ALA A 45 0.47 -8.50 7.78
C ALA A 45 0.88 -7.07 7.39
N GLY A 46 1.93 -6.91 6.58
CA GLY A 46 2.33 -5.60 6.04
C GLY A 46 1.25 -4.95 5.19
N SER A 47 0.60 -5.72 4.31
CA SER A 47 -0.52 -5.25 3.48
C SER A 47 -1.72 -4.82 4.33
N PHE A 48 -2.01 -5.57 5.40
CA PHE A 48 -3.05 -5.21 6.35
C PHE A 48 -2.73 -3.90 7.09
N VAL A 49 -1.47 -3.67 7.46
CA VAL A 49 -1.01 -2.40 8.06
C VAL A 49 -1.22 -1.23 7.08
N LYS A 50 -0.93 -1.40 5.78
CA LYS A 50 -1.21 -0.34 4.78
C LYS A 50 -2.70 0.03 4.76
N PHE A 51 -3.58 -0.97 4.80
CA PHE A 51 -5.02 -0.75 4.91
C PHE A 51 -5.40 -0.06 6.22
N ALA A 52 -4.83 -0.47 7.36
CA ALA A 52 -5.10 0.17 8.64
C ALA A 52 -4.69 1.66 8.64
N VAL A 53 -3.54 1.98 8.04
CA VAL A 53 -3.07 3.38 7.88
C VAL A 53 -4.03 4.19 7.01
N PHE A 54 -4.59 3.60 5.95
CA PHE A 54 -5.65 4.25 5.17
C PHE A 54 -6.84 4.63 6.06
N PHE A 55 -7.38 3.68 6.82
CA PHE A 55 -8.54 3.92 7.68
C PHE A 55 -8.25 4.91 8.81
N MET A 56 -7.03 4.94 9.35
CA MET A 56 -6.68 5.84 10.45
C MET A 56 -6.36 7.27 9.97
N VAL A 57 -5.69 7.42 8.83
CA VAL A 57 -5.17 8.72 8.36
C VAL A 57 -6.03 9.31 7.25
N PHE A 58 -6.33 8.53 6.21
CA PHE A 58 -6.97 9.04 5.00
C PHE A 58 -8.50 9.04 5.09
N TYR A 59 -9.10 8.01 5.68
CA TYR A 59 -10.56 7.95 5.85
C TYR A 59 -11.15 9.18 6.57
N PRO A 60 -10.63 9.65 7.72
CA PRO A 60 -11.17 10.87 8.35
C PRO A 60 -10.90 12.13 7.52
N LEU A 61 -9.79 12.16 6.76
CA LEU A 61 -9.43 13.29 5.90
C LEU A 61 -10.32 13.40 4.66
N TYR A 62 -10.73 12.27 4.07
CA TYR A 62 -11.63 12.22 2.92
C TYR A 62 -13.11 12.34 3.35
N LYS A 63 -13.46 11.82 4.52
CA LYS A 63 -14.82 11.97 5.08
C LYS A 63 -15.11 13.35 5.68
N ALA A 64 -14.15 14.27 5.66
CA ALA A 64 -14.30 15.62 6.22
C ALA A 64 -15.50 16.38 5.61
N ASP A 65 -15.83 16.11 4.35
CA ASP A 65 -16.95 16.73 3.64
C ASP A 65 -18.24 15.87 3.65
N ASN A 66 -18.35 14.90 4.57
CA ASN A 66 -19.44 13.92 4.72
C ASN A 66 -19.64 12.92 3.58
N ASP A 67 -18.85 13.01 2.51
CA ASP A 67 -18.85 12.06 1.39
C ASP A 67 -17.40 11.79 0.94
N ILE A 68 -17.12 10.57 0.48
CA ILE A 68 -15.82 10.22 -0.10
C ILE A 68 -16.02 10.12 -1.60
N SER A 69 -15.43 11.06 -2.34
CA SER A 69 -15.52 11.05 -3.79
C SER A 69 -14.83 9.82 -4.38
N SER A 70 -15.36 9.29 -5.49
CA SER A 70 -14.69 8.24 -6.26
C SER A 70 -13.27 8.63 -6.67
N LEU A 71 -13.00 9.94 -6.85
CA LEU A 71 -11.66 10.45 -7.15
C LEU A 71 -10.71 10.35 -5.96
N GLU A 72 -11.18 10.62 -4.74
CA GLU A 72 -10.38 10.50 -3.51
C GLU A 72 -10.06 9.04 -3.21
N PHE A 73 -11.04 8.15 -3.42
CA PHE A 73 -10.83 6.72 -3.34
C PHE A 73 -9.79 6.26 -4.37
N ALA A 74 -9.94 6.64 -5.65
CA ALA A 74 -9.00 6.27 -6.70
C ALA A 74 -7.59 6.83 -6.44
N ALA A 75 -7.49 8.06 -5.92
CA ALA A 75 -6.21 8.70 -5.59
C ALA A 75 -5.41 7.91 -4.55
N PHE A 76 -6.08 7.16 -3.66
CA PHE A 76 -5.41 6.26 -2.73
C PHE A 76 -5.27 4.84 -3.25
N PHE A 77 -6.35 4.29 -3.81
CA PHE A 77 -6.41 2.88 -4.14
C PHE A 77 -5.62 2.51 -5.40
N THR A 78 -5.52 3.42 -6.37
CA THR A 78 -4.73 3.20 -7.60
C THR A 78 -3.24 2.96 -7.32
N PRO A 79 -2.51 3.89 -6.67
CA PRO A 79 -1.10 3.65 -6.36
C PRO A 79 -0.90 2.46 -5.42
N TYR A 80 -1.82 2.27 -4.46
CA TYR A 80 -1.83 1.12 -3.57
C TYR A 80 -1.89 -0.22 -4.33
N ALA A 81 -2.86 -0.37 -5.22
CA ALA A 81 -3.06 -1.59 -5.99
C ALA A 81 -1.87 -1.92 -6.88
N ILE A 82 -1.29 -0.90 -7.55
CA ILE A 82 -0.08 -1.07 -8.38
C ILE A 82 1.08 -1.58 -7.51
N CYS A 83 1.34 -0.95 -6.37
CA CYS A 83 2.40 -1.38 -5.46
C CYS A 83 2.16 -2.81 -4.97
N LEU A 84 0.93 -3.13 -4.56
CA LEU A 84 0.57 -4.45 -4.05
C LEU A 84 0.78 -5.54 -5.11
N ILE A 85 0.38 -5.29 -6.36
CA ILE A 85 0.55 -6.24 -7.46
C ILE A 85 2.05 -6.48 -7.73
N LEU A 86 2.86 -5.43 -7.74
CA LEU A 86 4.31 -5.52 -7.96
C LEU A 86 5.01 -6.27 -6.81
N GLU A 87 4.67 -5.94 -5.57
CA GLU A 87 5.21 -6.61 -4.38
C GLU A 87 4.81 -8.09 -4.36
N THR A 88 3.54 -8.40 -4.61
CA THR A 88 3.03 -9.78 -4.68
C THR A 88 3.74 -10.57 -5.77
N SER A 89 3.85 -9.99 -6.97
CA SER A 89 4.53 -10.65 -8.10
C SER A 89 6.01 -10.90 -7.81
N SER A 90 6.68 -9.96 -7.16
CA SER A 90 8.09 -10.10 -6.75
C SER A 90 8.24 -11.17 -5.66
N LEU A 91 7.34 -11.19 -4.69
CA LEU A 91 7.32 -12.16 -3.60
C LEU A 91 7.09 -13.58 -4.09
N VAL A 92 6.12 -13.78 -4.98
CA VAL A 92 5.85 -15.09 -5.61
C VAL A 92 7.08 -15.59 -6.35
N LYS A 93 7.78 -14.72 -7.09
CA LYS A 93 9.04 -15.08 -7.76
C LYS A 93 10.14 -15.45 -6.76
N TRP A 94 10.24 -14.76 -5.63
CA TRP A 94 11.23 -15.08 -4.61
C TRP A 94 10.92 -16.42 -3.95
N LEU A 95 9.67 -16.65 -3.56
CA LEU A 95 9.22 -17.92 -2.99
C LEU A 95 9.53 -19.08 -3.94
N ASN A 96 9.14 -18.98 -5.21
CA ASN A 96 9.38 -20.04 -6.18
C ASN A 96 10.87 -20.25 -6.53
N LYS A 97 11.72 -19.22 -6.43
CA LYS A 97 13.18 -19.38 -6.59
C LYS A 97 13.86 -19.99 -5.37
N MET A 98 13.21 -19.93 -4.22
CA MET A 98 13.73 -20.43 -2.95
C MET A 98 13.46 -21.94 -2.74
N ASP A 99 12.67 -22.56 -3.61
CA ASP A 99 12.37 -24.00 -3.66
C ASP A 99 13.32 -24.83 -4.57
N PHE A 100 14.52 -24.30 -4.87
CA PHE A 100 15.61 -25.02 -5.56
C PHE A 100 16.83 -25.18 -4.66
#